data_AF-A0A2V3VYS5-F1
#
_entry.id   AF-A0A2V3VYS5-F1
#
_cell.length_a   1.000
_cell.length_b   1.000
_cell.length_c   1.000
_cell.angle_alpha   90.00
_cell.angle_beta   90.00
_cell.angle_gamma   90.00
#
_symmetry.space_group_name_H-M   'P 1'
#
loop_
_entity.id
_entity.type
_entity.pdbx_description
1 polymer ?
#
loop_
_entity_poly.entity_id
_entity_poly.type
_entity_poly.pdbx_seq_one_letter_code
_entity_poly.pdbx_strand_id
1 'polypeptide(L)'
;MEERLQISTTKVHRLIKNGELMATKEPFKAHGRYIIDKESANRYIESKGTTQSMPSSYYNLKQQIYMYQPFIQTGTNQLIRVMDIDNQETLFQTKDQHILSFHEATALHYKPLQPLVKKTYIQKKGDVRFQFHHPLSLNDRVYDVIDWLMSEVGYLNLDIQSDNGSILVSVKERTLETNQSYEFITYLQKHCIDGDVQMNDGFIAFISNEQYTALLLHQEIKSELKAMAKERNGSISDVIAELVKKREKYFEIQFK
;
A
#
# COMPACT_ATOMS: atom_id res chain seq x y z
N MET A 1 -17.82 10.57 -15.98
CA MET A 1 -16.56 10.59 -16.74
C MET A 1 -15.44 9.86 -15.99
N GLU A 2 -15.37 9.92 -14.66
CA GLU A 2 -14.55 9.02 -13.82
C GLU A 2 -14.76 7.53 -14.15
N GLU A 3 -16.00 7.15 -14.50
CA GLU A 3 -16.37 5.79 -14.92
C GLU A 3 -15.63 5.24 -16.15
N ARG A 4 -15.05 6.08 -17.04
CA ARG A 4 -14.40 5.56 -18.26
C ARG A 4 -12.91 5.23 -18.07
N LEU A 5 -12.21 5.86 -17.13
CA LEU A 5 -10.75 5.68 -16.96
C LEU A 5 -10.40 4.64 -15.88
N GLN A 6 -11.35 4.28 -15.00
CA GLN A 6 -11.16 3.32 -13.90
C GLN A 6 -9.89 3.58 -13.08
N ILE A 7 -9.63 4.84 -12.73
CA ILE A 7 -8.49 5.27 -11.92
C ILE A 7 -8.94 6.34 -10.92
N SER A 8 -8.21 6.47 -9.81
CA SER A 8 -8.53 7.46 -8.77
C SER A 8 -8.44 8.90 -9.30
N THR A 9 -9.22 9.80 -8.71
CA THR A 9 -9.19 11.25 -8.99
C THR A 9 -7.79 11.85 -8.81
N THR A 10 -7.05 11.38 -7.81
CA THR A 10 -5.65 11.77 -7.57
C THR A 10 -4.75 11.35 -8.74
N LYS A 11 -4.92 10.12 -9.25
CA LYS A 11 -4.17 9.63 -10.41
C LYS A 11 -4.53 10.41 -11.68
N VAL A 12 -5.81 10.74 -11.88
CA VAL A 12 -6.24 11.63 -12.97
C VAL A 12 -5.57 13.00 -12.86
N HIS A 13 -5.59 13.61 -11.67
CA HIS A 13 -4.99 14.93 -11.45
C HIS A 13 -3.48 14.92 -11.73
N ARG A 14 -2.79 13.86 -11.32
CA ARG A 14 -1.37 13.65 -11.62
C ARG A 14 -1.11 13.56 -13.13
N LEU A 15 -1.88 12.74 -13.84
CA LEU A 15 -1.74 12.61 -15.30
C LEU A 15 -1.97 13.94 -16.02
N ILE A 16 -2.93 14.75 -15.56
CA ILE A 16 -3.16 16.09 -16.10
C ILE A 16 -1.95 16.99 -15.88
N LYS A 17 -1.44 17.03 -14.65
CA LYS A 17 -0.33 17.90 -14.27
C LYS A 17 0.97 17.52 -15.00
N ASN A 18 1.20 16.23 -15.21
CA ASN A 18 2.35 15.70 -15.94
C ASN A 18 2.24 15.90 -17.46
N GLY A 19 1.11 16.41 -17.96
CA GLY A 19 0.85 16.53 -19.41
C GLY A 19 0.59 15.18 -20.10
N GLU A 20 0.41 14.10 -19.34
CA GLU A 20 0.05 12.77 -19.86
C GLU A 20 -1.43 12.69 -20.24
N LEU A 21 -2.26 13.60 -19.70
CA LEU A 21 -3.68 13.68 -19.98
C LEU A 21 -4.09 15.14 -20.21
N MET A 22 -4.43 15.49 -21.44
CA MET A 22 -4.86 16.85 -21.79
C MET A 22 -6.21 17.16 -21.14
N ALA A 23 -6.28 18.26 -20.40
CA ALA A 23 -7.52 18.74 -19.81
C ALA A 23 -7.60 20.27 -19.81
N THR A 24 -8.81 20.80 -19.95
CA THR A 24 -9.12 22.23 -19.84
C THR A 24 -9.68 22.52 -18.45
N LYS A 25 -9.10 23.49 -17.74
CA LYS A 25 -9.62 23.93 -16.44
C LYS A 25 -10.70 24.98 -16.67
N GLU A 26 -11.94 24.65 -16.33
CA GLU A 26 -13.06 25.60 -16.33
C GLU A 26 -13.30 26.18 -14.94
N PRO A 27 -13.74 27.45 -14.84
CA PRO A 27 -14.17 28.01 -13.57
C PRO A 27 -15.43 27.29 -13.08
N PHE A 28 -15.29 26.61 -11.94
CA PHE A 28 -16.36 25.92 -11.25
C PHE A 28 -16.12 26.05 -9.74
N LYS A 29 -17.01 26.77 -9.05
CA LYS A 29 -16.82 27.19 -7.65
C LYS A 29 -15.46 27.88 -7.44
N ALA A 30 -14.90 27.81 -6.23
CA ALA A 30 -13.65 28.50 -5.88
C ALA A 30 -12.37 27.87 -6.47
N HIS A 31 -12.43 26.63 -7.00
CA HIS A 31 -11.22 25.85 -7.30
C HIS A 31 -11.11 25.37 -8.77
N GLY A 32 -12.18 25.52 -9.56
CA GLY A 32 -12.23 25.09 -10.96
C GLY A 32 -12.49 23.59 -11.11
N ARG A 33 -12.87 23.16 -12.31
CA ARG A 33 -13.05 21.75 -12.70
C ARG A 33 -12.22 21.46 -13.94
N TYR A 34 -11.57 20.30 -13.99
CA TYR A 34 -10.90 19.83 -15.19
C TYR A 34 -11.88 19.06 -16.10
N ILE A 35 -11.95 19.47 -17.37
CA ILE A 35 -12.60 18.74 -18.46
C ILE A 35 -11.51 18.06 -19.27
N ILE A 36 -11.51 16.73 -19.22
CA ILE A 36 -10.52 15.89 -19.89
C ILE A 36 -10.85 15.79 -21.38
N ASP A 37 -9.85 15.98 -22.23
CA ASP A 37 -9.97 15.75 -23.66
C ASP A 37 -10.21 14.26 -23.97
N LYS A 38 -11.18 13.98 -24.84
CA LYS A 38 -11.65 12.62 -25.12
C LYS A 38 -10.59 11.79 -25.87
N GLU A 39 -9.83 12.41 -26.76
CA GLU A 39 -8.76 11.72 -27.50
C GLU A 39 -7.57 11.40 -26.60
N SER A 40 -7.20 12.32 -25.71
CA SER A 40 -6.18 12.08 -24.69
C SER A 40 -6.57 10.96 -23.73
N ALA A 41 -7.84 10.90 -23.30
CA ALA A 41 -8.34 9.82 -22.46
C ALA A 41 -8.27 8.46 -23.15
N ASN A 42 -8.66 8.37 -24.43
CA ASN A 42 -8.59 7.13 -25.19
C ASN A 42 -7.13 6.67 -25.39
N ARG A 43 -6.20 7.58 -25.72
CA ARG A 43 -4.76 7.27 -25.82
C ARG A 43 -4.19 6.71 -24.53
N TYR A 44 -4.61 7.25 -23.37
CA TYR A 44 -4.20 6.73 -22.08
C TYR A 44 -4.74 5.32 -21.80
N ILE A 45 -6.00 5.04 -22.19
CA ILE A 45 -6.60 3.71 -22.05
C ILE A 45 -5.85 2.69 -22.93
N GLU A 46 -5.47 3.08 -24.14
CA GLU A 46 -4.70 2.26 -25.08
C GLU A 46 -3.26 2.02 -24.61
N SER A 47 -2.63 2.99 -23.93
CA SER A 47 -1.24 2.89 -23.46
C SER A 47 -1.06 2.15 -22.14
N LYS A 48 -2.14 1.84 -21.39
CA LYS A 48 -2.12 1.09 -20.12
C LYS A 48 -1.39 -0.26 -20.18
N GLY A 49 -1.15 -0.81 -21.38
CA GLY A 49 -0.35 -2.04 -21.57
C GLY A 49 1.17 -1.86 -21.48
N THR A 50 1.71 -0.64 -21.36
CA THR A 50 3.13 -0.36 -21.67
C THR A 50 3.91 0.40 -20.61
N THR A 51 3.27 0.94 -19.56
CA THR A 51 3.96 1.73 -18.54
C THR A 51 4.15 0.93 -17.26
N GLN A 52 5.37 0.41 -17.10
CA GLN A 52 5.88 -0.12 -15.85
C GLN A 52 6.04 1.06 -14.88
N SER A 53 5.00 1.36 -14.10
CA SER A 53 5.06 2.38 -13.06
C SER A 53 6.14 1.98 -12.06
N MET A 54 7.13 2.85 -11.85
CA MET A 54 8.05 2.73 -10.73
C MET A 54 7.24 2.57 -9.42
N PRO A 55 7.65 1.69 -8.49
CA PRO A 55 6.96 1.56 -7.22
C PRO A 55 7.06 2.89 -6.48
N SER A 56 5.93 3.59 -6.33
CA SER A 56 5.84 4.77 -5.49
C SER A 56 5.98 4.33 -4.02
N SER A 57 6.96 4.88 -3.30
CA SER A 57 7.07 4.68 -1.86
C SER A 57 5.79 5.19 -1.19
N TYR A 58 5.22 4.42 -0.28
CA TYR A 58 4.02 4.83 0.46
C TYR A 58 4.32 5.84 1.59
N TYR A 59 5.58 6.25 1.76
CA TYR A 59 5.97 7.31 2.68
C TYR A 59 7.05 8.21 2.09
N ASN A 60 7.12 9.44 2.58
CA ASN A 60 8.14 10.43 2.22
C ASN A 60 8.85 10.96 3.47
N LEU A 61 10.13 10.62 3.62
CA LEU A 61 10.95 11.02 4.77
C LEU A 61 11.27 12.51 4.79
N LYS A 62 11.33 13.17 3.63
CA LYS A 62 11.63 14.61 3.58
C LYS A 62 10.44 15.42 4.11
N GLN A 63 9.23 15.02 3.75
CA GLN A 63 7.99 15.66 4.18
C GLN A 63 7.44 15.08 5.49
N GLN A 64 8.00 13.96 5.98
CA GLN A 64 7.54 13.25 7.20
C GLN A 64 6.08 12.81 7.12
N ILE A 65 5.71 12.23 5.98
CA ILE A 65 4.34 11.83 5.67
C ILE A 65 4.25 10.39 5.16
N TYR A 66 3.04 9.81 5.21
CA TYR A 66 2.72 8.51 4.65
C TYR A 66 1.34 8.49 3.96
N MET A 67 1.13 7.47 3.14
CA MET A 67 -0.09 7.27 2.37
C MET A 67 -1.29 7.15 3.32
N TYR A 68 -2.37 7.86 3.00
CA TYR A 68 -3.60 7.95 3.80
C TYR A 68 -3.49 8.69 5.13
N GLN A 69 -2.34 9.29 5.44
CA GLN A 69 -2.17 10.06 6.67
C GLN A 69 -3.22 11.16 6.80
N PRO A 70 -3.90 11.28 7.95
CA PRO A 70 -4.89 12.31 8.21
C PRO A 70 -4.23 13.64 8.55
N PHE A 71 -4.78 14.71 7.96
CA PHE A 71 -4.41 16.10 8.24
C PHE A 71 -5.64 16.89 8.62
N ILE A 72 -5.48 17.79 9.59
CA ILE A 72 -6.56 18.64 10.08
C ILE A 72 -6.22 20.12 9.88
N GLN A 73 -7.19 20.90 9.42
CA GLN A 73 -7.03 22.34 9.28
C GLN A 73 -7.12 23.02 10.65
N THR A 74 -6.15 23.87 10.95
CA THR A 74 -6.16 24.67 12.17
C THR A 74 -7.38 25.61 12.17
N GLY A 75 -8.23 25.53 13.20
CA GLY A 75 -9.38 26.42 13.41
C GLY A 75 -10.72 25.94 12.87
N THR A 76 -10.75 25.16 11.78
CA THR A 76 -12.01 24.63 11.20
C THR A 76 -12.21 23.13 11.45
N ASN A 77 -11.16 22.42 11.89
CA ASN A 77 -11.14 20.97 12.07
C ASN A 77 -11.51 20.18 10.80
N GLN A 78 -11.33 20.76 9.61
CA GLN A 78 -11.54 20.04 8.36
C GLN A 78 -10.49 18.95 8.17
N LEU A 79 -10.93 17.73 7.85
CA LEU A 79 -10.07 16.59 7.59
C LEU A 79 -9.76 16.49 6.08
N ILE A 80 -8.48 16.28 5.77
CA ILE A 80 -8.00 15.83 4.46
C ILE A 80 -7.09 14.61 4.67
N ARG A 81 -6.92 13.77 3.65
CA ARG A 81 -5.98 12.64 3.71
C ARG A 81 -5.01 12.67 2.54
N VAL A 82 -3.79 12.20 2.78
CA VAL A 82 -2.82 11.92 1.71
C VAL A 82 -3.36 10.80 0.83
N MET A 83 -3.51 11.03 -0.47
CA MET A 83 -4.05 10.04 -1.41
C MET A 83 -3.05 9.57 -2.46
N ASP A 84 -1.93 10.30 -2.60
CA ASP A 84 -0.85 9.92 -3.49
C ASP A 84 0.47 10.52 -2.99
N ILE A 85 1.52 9.74 -3.11
CA ILE A 85 2.90 10.14 -2.79
C ILE A 85 3.75 9.65 -3.96
N ASP A 86 4.47 10.58 -4.58
CA ASP A 86 5.55 10.24 -5.48
C ASP A 86 6.82 11.03 -5.12
N ASN A 87 7.86 10.90 -5.94
CA ASN A 87 9.14 11.56 -5.70
C ASN A 87 9.09 13.09 -5.89
N GLN A 88 8.05 13.63 -6.54
CA GLN A 88 7.92 15.03 -6.90
C GLN A 88 6.85 15.75 -6.05
N GLU A 89 5.78 15.07 -5.70
CA GLU A 89 4.61 15.68 -5.09
C GLU A 89 3.89 14.73 -4.12
N THR A 90 3.12 15.35 -3.22
CA THR A 90 2.13 14.68 -2.39
C THR A 90 0.80 15.37 -2.62
N LEU A 91 -0.20 14.54 -2.87
CA LEU A 91 -1.55 14.99 -3.16
C LEU A 91 -2.48 14.56 -2.03
N PHE A 92 -3.32 15.49 -1.62
CA PHE A 92 -4.33 15.33 -0.58
C PHE A 92 -5.71 15.38 -1.20
N GLN A 93 -6.66 14.66 -0.61
CA GLN A 93 -8.07 14.77 -0.98
C GLN A 93 -8.88 15.36 0.18
N THR A 94 -9.75 16.30 -0.14
CA THR A 94 -10.73 16.86 0.79
C THR A 94 -12.02 16.05 0.81
N LYS A 95 -12.87 16.28 1.82
CA LYS A 95 -14.19 15.63 1.92
C LYS A 95 -15.05 15.84 0.66
N ASP A 96 -14.93 17.01 0.04
CA ASP A 96 -15.62 17.36 -1.20
C ASP A 96 -14.88 16.87 -2.46
N GLN A 97 -13.96 15.92 -2.30
CA GLN A 97 -13.15 15.30 -3.36
C GLN A 97 -12.22 16.25 -4.12
N HIS A 98 -11.96 17.46 -3.59
CA HIS A 98 -10.96 18.34 -4.18
C HIS A 98 -9.56 17.82 -3.89
N ILE A 99 -8.66 17.97 -4.85
CA ILE A 99 -7.25 17.61 -4.70
C ILE A 99 -6.44 18.84 -4.35
N LEU A 100 -5.59 18.73 -3.33
CA LEU A 100 -4.65 19.76 -2.92
C LEU A 100 -3.23 19.20 -3.02
N SER A 101 -2.30 20.00 -3.50
CA SER A 101 -0.86 19.72 -3.36
C SER A 101 -0.41 19.93 -1.91
N PHE A 102 0.75 19.38 -1.56
CA PHE A 102 1.41 19.65 -0.28
C PHE A 102 1.59 21.15 0.02
N HIS A 103 1.94 21.94 -1.01
CA HIS A 103 2.12 23.39 -0.85
C HIS A 103 0.78 24.09 -0.53
N GLU A 104 -0.30 23.74 -1.24
CA GLU A 104 -1.64 24.29 -0.98
C GLU A 104 -2.15 23.89 0.41
N ALA A 105 -2.02 22.62 0.78
CA ALA A 105 -2.42 22.15 2.11
C ALA A 105 -1.67 22.88 3.23
N THR A 106 -0.36 23.10 3.06
CA THR A 106 0.45 23.86 4.03
C THR A 106 0.03 25.33 4.09
N ALA A 107 -0.20 25.97 2.95
CA ALA A 107 -0.68 27.36 2.89
C ALA A 107 -2.06 27.54 3.53
N LEU A 108 -2.90 26.50 3.48
CA LEU A 108 -4.20 26.45 4.14
C LEU A 108 -4.13 26.02 5.62
N HIS A 109 -2.93 25.93 6.21
CA HIS A 109 -2.69 25.59 7.61
C HIS A 109 -3.19 24.20 8.04
N TYR A 110 -3.17 23.24 7.12
CA TYR A 110 -3.35 21.83 7.46
C TYR A 110 -2.10 21.28 8.17
N LYS A 111 -2.33 20.46 9.19
CA LYS A 111 -1.27 19.81 9.97
C LYS A 111 -1.57 18.32 10.12
N PRO A 112 -0.54 17.45 10.15
CA PRO A 112 -0.75 16.03 10.37
C PRO A 112 -1.39 15.81 11.73
N LEU A 113 -2.44 14.98 11.77
CA LEU A 113 -3.10 14.61 13.02
C LEU A 113 -2.23 13.64 13.84
N GLN A 114 -1.40 12.86 13.15
CA GLN A 114 -0.41 11.97 13.76
C GLN A 114 0.89 11.94 12.95
N PRO A 115 2.05 11.72 13.61
CA PRO A 115 3.34 11.77 12.93
C PRO A 115 3.63 10.51 12.11
N LEU A 116 4.62 10.60 11.23
CA LEU A 116 5.26 9.43 10.65
C LEU A 116 6.12 8.74 11.73
N VAL A 117 5.76 7.53 12.13
CA VAL A 117 6.40 6.84 13.27
C VAL A 117 7.48 5.86 12.80
N LYS A 118 8.71 6.04 13.28
CA LYS A 118 9.80 5.07 13.10
C LYS A 118 9.82 4.10 14.29
N LYS A 119 9.67 2.81 14.03
CA LYS A 119 9.95 1.73 15.00
C LYS A 119 11.16 0.93 14.54
N THR A 120 11.74 0.13 15.43
CA THR A 120 12.85 -0.78 15.10
C THR A 120 12.42 -1.75 14.00
N TYR A 121 13.25 -1.90 12.97
CA TYR A 121 12.99 -2.81 11.86
C TYR A 121 13.06 -4.27 12.31
N ILE A 122 12.05 -5.05 11.95
CA ILE A 122 11.98 -6.48 12.23
C ILE A 122 12.67 -7.23 11.10
N GLN A 123 13.81 -7.86 11.41
CA GLN A 123 14.59 -8.63 10.42
C GLN A 123 13.96 -9.98 10.09
N LYS A 124 13.06 -10.49 10.94
CA LYS A 124 12.35 -11.75 10.71
C LYS A 124 11.56 -11.63 9.39
N LYS A 125 11.75 -12.63 8.52
CA LYS A 125 10.97 -12.76 7.28
C LYS A 125 9.55 -13.21 7.61
N GLY A 126 8.61 -12.83 6.75
CA GLY A 126 7.20 -13.07 6.95
C GLY A 126 6.43 -11.79 7.23
N ASP A 127 5.36 -11.61 6.46
CA ASP A 127 4.43 -10.51 6.58
C ASP A 127 3.00 -11.07 6.63
N VAL A 128 2.14 -10.42 7.41
CA VAL A 128 0.69 -10.61 7.35
C VAL A 128 0.13 -9.59 6.38
N ARG A 129 -0.70 -10.04 5.44
CA ARG A 129 -1.24 -9.19 4.38
C ARG A 129 -2.75 -9.05 4.51
N PHE A 130 -3.20 -7.81 4.37
CA PHE A 130 -4.59 -7.42 4.42
C PHE A 130 -5.01 -6.81 3.10
N GLN A 131 -6.23 -7.12 2.65
CA GLN A 131 -6.83 -6.48 1.49
C GLN A 131 -8.13 -5.78 1.88
N PHE A 132 -8.14 -4.48 1.69
CA PHE A 132 -9.29 -3.62 1.93
C PHE A 132 -9.84 -3.11 0.61
N HIS A 133 -11.15 -2.80 0.56
CA HIS A 133 -11.69 -2.02 -0.54
C HIS A 133 -11.15 -0.58 -0.44
N HIS A 134 -11.07 0.12 -1.57
CA HIS A 134 -10.77 1.54 -1.55
C HIS A 134 -11.93 2.31 -0.90
N PRO A 135 -11.72 3.09 0.17
CA PRO A 135 -12.79 3.83 0.81
C PRO A 135 -13.41 4.90 -0.09
N LEU A 136 -14.73 5.11 0.05
CA LEU A 136 -15.43 6.23 -0.58
C LEU A 136 -15.46 7.49 0.32
N SER A 137 -15.15 7.33 1.61
CA SER A 137 -15.20 8.38 2.63
C SER A 137 -13.85 8.50 3.33
N LEU A 138 -13.47 9.72 3.69
CA LEU A 138 -12.23 9.99 4.44
C LEU A 138 -12.27 9.48 5.90
N ASN A 139 -13.45 9.11 6.41
CA ASN A 139 -13.64 8.59 7.77
C ASN A 139 -13.94 7.08 7.79
N ASP A 140 -13.53 6.36 6.75
CA ASP A 140 -13.73 4.92 6.66
C ASP A 140 -12.82 4.15 7.62
N ARG A 141 -13.32 3.04 8.16
CA ARG A 141 -12.61 2.19 9.13
C ARG A 141 -11.31 1.62 8.58
N VAL A 142 -11.19 1.46 7.26
CA VAL A 142 -9.90 1.09 6.62
C VAL A 142 -8.80 2.07 7.03
N TYR A 143 -9.11 3.36 7.09
CA TYR A 143 -8.13 4.35 7.48
C TYR A 143 -7.79 4.29 8.97
N ASP A 144 -8.75 4.00 9.85
CA ASP A 144 -8.47 3.79 11.27
C ASP A 144 -7.48 2.64 11.48
N VAL A 145 -7.62 1.56 10.69
CA VAL A 145 -6.69 0.44 10.70
C VAL A 145 -5.28 0.87 10.26
N ILE A 146 -5.17 1.59 9.14
CA ILE A 146 -3.87 2.06 8.63
C ILE A 146 -3.21 3.02 9.62
N ASP A 147 -4.00 3.92 10.19
CA ASP A 147 -3.59 4.89 11.17
C ASP A 147 -3.04 4.22 12.44
N TRP A 148 -3.74 3.20 12.95
CA TRP A 148 -3.31 2.40 14.10
C TRP A 148 -2.08 1.54 13.79
N LEU A 149 -2.01 0.90 12.62
CA LEU A 149 -0.82 0.14 12.21
C LEU A 149 0.41 1.04 12.09
N MET A 150 0.26 2.26 11.57
CA MET A 150 1.34 3.23 11.52
C MET A 150 1.83 3.61 12.93
N SER A 151 0.94 3.83 13.90
CA SER A 151 1.33 4.18 15.27
C SER A 151 2.06 3.04 16.00
N GLU A 152 1.55 1.82 15.87
CA GLU A 152 2.06 0.66 16.60
C GLU A 152 3.28 0.02 15.94
N VAL A 153 3.23 -0.12 14.61
CA VAL A 153 4.20 -0.91 13.85
C VAL A 153 5.28 -0.05 13.21
N GLY A 154 4.91 1.16 12.78
CA GLY A 154 5.79 2.14 12.14
C GLY A 154 6.16 1.79 10.70
N TYR A 155 6.59 2.80 9.93
CA TYR A 155 6.78 2.68 8.48
C TYR A 155 7.90 1.72 8.03
N LEU A 156 8.78 1.27 8.93
CA LEU A 156 9.80 0.28 8.54
C LEU A 156 9.25 -1.14 8.50
N ASN A 157 8.11 -1.38 9.15
CA ASN A 157 7.52 -2.70 9.35
C ASN A 157 6.12 -2.81 8.71
N LEU A 158 5.77 -1.81 7.91
CA LEU A 158 4.52 -1.70 7.18
C LEU A 158 4.85 -1.54 5.70
N ASP A 159 3.96 -1.98 4.83
CA ASP A 159 3.93 -1.63 3.42
C ASP A 159 2.49 -1.37 3.00
N ILE A 160 2.26 -0.32 2.21
CA ILE A 160 0.93 0.06 1.73
C ILE A 160 0.99 0.21 0.22
N GLN A 161 0.15 -0.55 -0.47
CA GLN A 161 0.02 -0.49 -1.91
C GLN A 161 -1.43 -0.24 -2.27
N SER A 162 -1.66 0.60 -3.28
CA SER A 162 -2.99 0.87 -3.81
C SER A 162 -3.04 0.33 -5.23
N ASP A 163 -3.90 -0.67 -5.46
CA ASP A 163 -4.10 -1.27 -6.77
C ASP A 163 -5.60 -1.36 -7.11
N ASN A 164 -5.97 -0.83 -8.28
CA ASN A 164 -7.25 -0.94 -8.96
C ASN A 164 -8.47 -1.21 -8.05
N GLY A 165 -8.77 -0.29 -7.13
CA GLY A 165 -9.95 -0.34 -6.27
C GLY A 165 -9.77 -1.05 -4.93
N SER A 166 -8.55 -1.47 -4.59
CA SER A 166 -8.21 -2.08 -3.32
C SER A 166 -6.94 -1.46 -2.71
N ILE A 167 -6.81 -1.60 -1.39
CA ILE A 167 -5.64 -1.22 -0.62
C ILE A 167 -5.06 -2.51 -0.03
N LEU A 168 -3.83 -2.83 -0.41
CA LEU A 168 -3.06 -3.92 0.15
C LEU A 168 -2.15 -3.37 1.25
N VAL A 169 -2.25 -3.93 2.44
CA VAL A 169 -1.41 -3.56 3.59
C VAL A 169 -0.64 -4.79 4.05
N SER A 170 0.69 -4.70 4.13
CA SER A 170 1.54 -5.77 4.65
C SER A 170 2.19 -5.33 5.95
N VAL A 171 2.17 -6.19 6.97
CA VAL A 171 2.67 -5.91 8.32
C VAL A 171 3.65 -7.01 8.72
N LYS A 172 4.84 -6.63 9.19
CA LYS A 172 5.82 -7.60 9.72
C LYS A 172 5.23 -8.40 10.88
N GLU A 173 5.51 -9.70 10.90
CA GLU A 173 5.09 -10.61 11.98
C GLU A 173 5.52 -10.08 13.36
N ARG A 174 4.56 -9.93 14.28
CA ARG A 174 4.80 -9.47 15.66
C ARG A 174 3.57 -9.59 16.56
N THR A 175 3.80 -9.54 17.86
CA THR A 175 2.77 -9.33 18.87
C THR A 175 2.80 -7.88 19.36
N LEU A 176 1.62 -7.30 19.55
CA LEU A 176 1.41 -5.94 20.07
C LEU A 176 0.48 -5.99 21.27
N GLU A 177 0.73 -5.14 22.25
CA GLU A 177 -0.31 -4.74 23.21
C GLU A 177 -1.38 -3.95 22.47
N THR A 178 -2.64 -4.18 22.80
CA THR A 178 -3.75 -3.48 22.16
C THR A 178 -4.90 -3.25 23.13
N ASN A 179 -5.47 -2.06 23.06
CA ASN A 179 -6.73 -1.70 23.69
C ASN A 179 -7.88 -1.61 22.67
N GLN A 180 -7.65 -2.09 21.44
CA GLN A 180 -8.65 -2.08 20.39
C GLN A 180 -9.84 -2.98 20.74
N SER A 181 -11.02 -2.58 20.27
CA SER A 181 -12.25 -3.34 20.50
C SER A 181 -12.24 -4.67 19.75
N TYR A 182 -12.97 -5.66 20.27
CA TYR A 182 -13.15 -6.94 19.58
C TYR A 182 -13.63 -6.77 18.13
N GLU A 183 -14.53 -5.82 17.90
CA GLU A 183 -15.05 -5.50 16.57
C GLU A 183 -13.96 -5.00 15.60
N PHE A 184 -13.02 -4.18 16.08
CA PHE A 184 -11.88 -3.73 15.28
C PHE A 184 -10.98 -4.90 14.89
N ILE A 185 -10.75 -5.83 15.82
CA ILE A 185 -9.92 -7.01 15.57
C ILE A 185 -10.62 -7.99 14.62
N THR A 186 -11.92 -8.23 14.80
CA THR A 186 -12.72 -9.05 13.87
C THR A 186 -12.72 -8.44 12.46
N TYR A 187 -12.74 -7.11 12.36
CA TYR A 187 -12.60 -6.43 11.08
C TYR A 187 -11.23 -6.73 10.43
N LEU A 188 -10.13 -6.61 11.17
CA LEU A 188 -8.80 -6.99 10.69
C LEU A 188 -8.73 -8.45 10.23
N GLN A 189 -9.24 -9.37 11.04
CA GLN A 189 -9.27 -10.81 10.73
C GLN A 189 -10.01 -11.09 9.42
N LYS A 190 -11.18 -10.48 9.21
CA LYS A 190 -11.99 -10.65 7.99
C LYS A 190 -11.25 -10.20 6.72
N HIS A 191 -10.37 -9.22 6.86
CA HIS A 191 -9.62 -8.64 5.73
C HIS A 191 -8.21 -9.22 5.58
N CYS A 192 -7.80 -10.16 6.45
CA CYS A 192 -6.54 -10.88 6.35
C CYS A 192 -6.60 -11.87 5.19
N ILE A 193 -5.72 -11.71 4.19
CA ILE A 193 -5.65 -12.56 3.00
C ILE A 193 -4.44 -13.49 3.00
N ASP A 194 -3.45 -13.23 3.86
CA ASP A 194 -2.26 -14.06 4.04
C ASP A 194 -1.67 -13.83 5.43
N GLY A 195 -1.32 -14.92 6.12
CA GLY A 195 -1.05 -14.93 7.56
C GLY A 195 -2.33 -15.08 8.39
N ASP A 196 -2.19 -14.83 9.69
CA ASP A 196 -3.25 -14.94 10.69
C ASP A 196 -3.19 -13.78 11.69
N VAL A 197 -4.35 -13.43 12.24
CA VAL A 197 -4.50 -12.39 13.28
C VAL A 197 -5.17 -13.01 14.49
N GLN A 198 -4.43 -13.15 15.58
CA GLN A 198 -4.91 -13.74 16.81
C GLN A 198 -5.05 -12.69 17.91
N MET A 199 -6.11 -12.80 18.70
CA MET A 199 -6.35 -11.94 19.86
C MET A 199 -6.25 -12.78 21.12
N ASN A 200 -5.41 -12.36 22.06
CA ASN A 200 -5.27 -12.98 23.38
C ASN A 200 -5.20 -11.85 24.42
N ASP A 201 -6.11 -11.85 25.41
CA ASP A 201 -6.18 -10.93 26.56
C ASP A 201 -5.24 -9.71 26.53
N GLY A 202 -5.65 -8.64 25.82
CA GLY A 202 -4.91 -7.37 25.74
C GLY A 202 -3.79 -7.32 24.69
N PHE A 203 -3.64 -8.38 23.89
CA PHE A 203 -2.65 -8.49 22.82
C PHE A 203 -3.28 -8.91 21.49
N ILE A 204 -2.67 -8.45 20.42
CA ILE A 204 -2.92 -8.89 19.04
C ILE A 204 -1.61 -9.44 18.46
N ALA A 205 -1.67 -10.63 17.88
CA ALA A 205 -0.55 -11.27 17.21
C ALA A 205 -0.80 -11.34 15.71
N PHE A 206 0.13 -10.78 14.94
CA PHE A 206 0.25 -10.96 13.49
C PHE A 206 1.19 -12.12 13.23
N ILE A 207 0.69 -13.20 12.64
CA ILE A 207 1.43 -14.44 12.41
C ILE A 207 1.56 -14.68 10.90
N SER A 208 2.78 -14.71 10.40
CA SER A 208 3.04 -15.00 8.98
C SER A 208 2.84 -16.48 8.68
N ASN A 209 2.36 -16.79 7.47
CA ASN A 209 2.36 -18.15 6.94
C ASN A 209 3.76 -18.62 6.51
N GLU A 210 4.73 -17.71 6.42
CA GLU A 210 6.13 -18.06 6.13
C GLU A 210 6.80 -18.73 7.32
N GLN A 211 7.38 -19.90 7.09
CA GLN A 211 8.15 -20.62 8.11
C GLN A 211 9.61 -20.78 7.68
N TYR A 212 10.51 -20.50 8.62
CA TYR A 212 11.93 -20.76 8.43
C TYR A 212 12.24 -22.24 8.69
N THR A 213 12.91 -22.89 7.75
CA THR A 213 13.46 -24.23 7.91
C THR A 213 14.97 -24.20 7.67
N ALA A 214 15.74 -24.72 8.64
CA ALA A 214 17.17 -24.91 8.47
C ALA A 214 17.45 -26.18 7.66
N LEU A 215 18.29 -26.07 6.63
CA LEU A 215 18.69 -27.19 5.78
C LEU A 215 20.19 -27.41 5.85
N LEU A 216 20.59 -28.63 6.20
CA LEU A 216 21.98 -29.08 6.08
C LEU A 216 22.20 -29.60 4.65
N LEU A 217 23.16 -29.03 3.94
CA LEU A 217 23.45 -29.36 2.54
C LEU A 217 24.94 -29.64 2.36
N HIS A 218 25.26 -30.57 1.47
CA HIS A 218 26.63 -30.76 1.00
C HIS A 218 27.12 -29.49 0.30
N GLN A 219 28.43 -29.21 0.39
CA GLN A 219 29.02 -27.97 -0.15
C GLN A 219 28.77 -27.79 -1.65
N GLU A 220 28.84 -28.89 -2.41
CA GLU A 220 28.60 -28.91 -3.86
C GLU A 220 27.17 -28.48 -4.18
N ILE A 221 26.17 -29.11 -3.57
CA ILE A 221 24.74 -28.77 -3.74
C ILE A 221 24.48 -27.31 -3.39
N LYS A 222 25.05 -26.83 -2.27
CA LYS A 222 24.90 -25.42 -1.86
C LYS A 222 25.50 -24.46 -2.90
N SER A 223 26.57 -24.86 -3.57
CA SER A 223 27.25 -24.05 -4.58
C SER A 223 26.45 -23.98 -5.88
N GLU A 224 25.86 -25.10 -6.30
CA GLU A 224 24.94 -25.15 -7.43
C GLU A 224 23.70 -24.28 -7.19
N LEU A 225 23.07 -24.40 -6.01
CA LEU A 225 21.91 -23.56 -5.66
C LEU A 225 22.23 -22.07 -5.68
N LYS A 226 23.45 -21.67 -5.27
CA LYS A 226 23.91 -20.28 -5.37
C LYS A 226 24.04 -19.82 -6.82
N ALA A 227 24.57 -20.66 -7.71
CA ALA A 227 24.68 -20.34 -9.12
C ALA A 227 23.29 -20.15 -9.74
N MET A 228 22.36 -21.08 -9.48
CA MET A 228 20.97 -21.00 -9.95
C MET A 228 20.25 -19.74 -9.43
N ALA A 229 20.45 -19.39 -8.16
CA ALA A 229 19.85 -18.20 -7.56
C ALA A 229 20.35 -16.92 -8.25
N LYS A 230 21.66 -16.86 -8.54
CA LYS A 230 22.29 -15.74 -9.25
C LYS A 230 21.76 -15.60 -10.68
N GLU A 231 21.64 -16.70 -11.42
CA GLU A 231 21.09 -16.69 -12.78
C GLU A 231 19.64 -16.17 -12.83
N ARG A 232 18.89 -16.38 -11.76
CA ARG A 232 17.46 -16.04 -11.67
C ARG A 232 17.18 -14.72 -10.95
N ASN A 233 18.21 -13.96 -10.57
CA ASN A 233 18.09 -12.79 -9.70
C ASN A 233 17.24 -13.04 -8.44
N GLY A 234 17.35 -14.24 -7.86
CA GLY A 234 16.60 -14.67 -6.68
C GLY A 234 17.51 -15.12 -5.54
N SER A 235 16.91 -15.63 -4.47
CA SER A 235 17.62 -16.25 -3.35
C SER A 235 17.68 -17.77 -3.48
N ILE A 236 18.60 -18.39 -2.72
CA ILE A 236 18.67 -19.86 -2.61
C ILE A 236 17.33 -20.44 -2.15
N SER A 237 16.64 -19.76 -1.22
CA SER A 237 15.33 -20.18 -0.73
C SER A 237 14.28 -20.21 -1.83
N ASP A 238 14.29 -19.23 -2.74
CA ASP A 238 13.35 -19.18 -3.87
C ASP A 238 13.57 -20.37 -4.82
N VAL A 239 14.84 -20.68 -5.12
CA VAL A 239 15.20 -21.83 -5.95
C VAL A 239 14.75 -23.14 -5.31
N ILE A 240 15.01 -23.34 -4.01
CA ILE A 240 14.58 -24.54 -3.29
C ILE A 240 13.06 -24.66 -3.31
N ALA A 241 12.34 -23.59 -3.00
CA ALA A 241 10.88 -23.60 -3.01
C ALA A 241 10.31 -23.95 -4.39
N GLU A 242 10.89 -23.40 -5.46
CA GLU A 242 10.49 -23.71 -6.83
C GLU A 242 10.77 -25.18 -7.20
N LEU A 243 11.94 -25.71 -6.83
CA LEU A 243 12.30 -27.10 -7.07
C LEU A 243 11.35 -28.07 -6.33
N VAL A 244 10.98 -27.76 -5.08
CA VAL A 244 10.00 -28.53 -4.31
C VAL A 244 8.64 -28.51 -4.99
N LYS A 245 8.13 -27.31 -5.36
CA LYS A 245 6.85 -27.16 -6.08
C LYS A 245 6.83 -27.90 -7.43
N LYS A 246 7.95 -27.87 -8.17
CA LYS A 246 8.09 -28.60 -9.44
C LYS A 246 8.09 -30.12 -9.24
N ARG A 247 8.65 -30.60 -8.13
CA ARG A 247 8.74 -32.03 -7.83
C ARG A 247 7.40 -32.63 -7.39
N GLU A 248 6.54 -31.88 -6.69
CA GLU A 248 5.19 -32.33 -6.32
C GLU A 248 4.35 -32.74 -7.54
N LYS A 249 4.46 -32.02 -8.67
CA LYS A 249 3.79 -32.38 -9.93
C LYS A 249 4.21 -33.75 -10.51
N TYR A 250 5.37 -34.27 -10.13
CA TYR A 250 5.85 -35.59 -10.59
C TYR A 250 5.48 -36.73 -9.63
N PHE A 251 5.10 -36.44 -8.38
CA PHE A 251 4.69 -37.46 -7.40
C PHE A 251 3.18 -37.73 -7.37
N GLU A 252 2.33 -36.82 -7.87
CA GLU A 252 0.89 -37.10 -8.04
C GLU A 252 0.61 -38.15 -9.14
N ILE A 253 1.54 -38.35 -10.07
CA ILE A 253 1.49 -39.47 -11.01
C ILE A 253 2.32 -40.60 -10.41
N GLN A 254 1.77 -41.34 -9.44
CA GLN A 254 2.02 -42.77 -9.17
C GLN A 254 1.18 -43.23 -7.97
N PHE A 255 -0.12 -43.42 -8.20
CA PHE A 255 -0.85 -44.50 -7.54
C PHE A 255 -1.59 -45.28 -8.64
N LYS A 256 -1.07 -46.47 -8.95
CA LYS A 256 -1.82 -47.57 -9.56
C LYS A 256 -2.23 -48.52 -8.45
#